data_AF-A0A931LPI4-F1
#
_entry.id   AF-A0A931LPI4-F1
#
_cell.length_a   1.000
_cell.length_b   1.000
_cell.length_c   1.000
_cell.angle_alpha   90.00
_cell.angle_beta   90.00
_cell.angle_gamma   90.00
#
_symmetry.space_group_name_H-M   'P 1'
#
loop_
_entity.id
_entity.type
_entity.pdbx_description
1 polymer ?
#
loop_
_entity_poly.entity_id
_entity_poly.type
_entity_poly.pdbx_seq_one_letter_code
_entity_poly.pdbx_strand_id
1 'polypeptide(L)'
;MTRTIIANLFGQNSVQLASFVDISYSLSGFCNEPPDSAWQQAYVSGFETAEAQLEALLTEVTTFWSDEAVPAATTPAESLAVLFDRFHVVARQLRARHASRPTLNISDEYDVQDLLHALLRLYFDDVRTEEWTPSYAGSASRMDFILNEYGVVIEVKKTRYGMSAKDIGDQLLVDIMRYKTHLNAKQLFCFVYDPEGLLPNPTGIERDLSRISDELDVRCFIRPK
;
A
#
# COMPACT_ATOMS: atom_id res chain seq x y z
N MET A 1 -20.80 14.79 -1.99
CA MET A 1 -19.74 14.90 -3.02
C MET A 1 -18.35 14.74 -2.39
N THR A 2 -17.96 15.54 -1.40
CA THR A 2 -16.64 15.48 -0.72
C THR A 2 -16.31 14.10 -0.14
N ARG A 3 -17.24 13.46 0.57
CA ARG A 3 -17.09 12.08 1.08
C ARG A 3 -16.64 11.09 0.00
N THR A 4 -17.28 11.14 -1.18
CA THR A 4 -16.96 10.24 -2.29
C THR A 4 -15.56 10.47 -2.84
N ILE A 5 -15.12 11.74 -2.88
CA ILE A 5 -13.77 12.11 -3.29
C ILE A 5 -12.74 11.56 -2.28
N ILE A 6 -12.95 11.78 -0.97
CA ILE A 6 -12.08 11.26 0.08
C ILE A 6 -12.00 9.72 0.01
N ALA A 7 -13.13 9.03 -0.16
CA ALA A 7 -13.16 7.58 -0.28
C ALA A 7 -12.40 7.06 -1.51
N ASN A 8 -12.45 7.77 -2.64
CA ASN A 8 -11.69 7.40 -3.84
C ASN A 8 -10.19 7.66 -3.66
N LEU A 9 -9.83 8.77 -2.99
CA LEU A 9 -8.45 9.14 -2.74
C LEU A 9 -7.81 8.22 -1.72
N PHE A 10 -8.39 8.03 -0.54
CA PHE A 10 -7.77 7.33 0.59
C PHE A 10 -8.27 5.89 0.80
N GLY A 11 -9.36 5.48 0.16
CA GLY A 11 -9.98 4.16 0.30
C GLY A 11 -11.29 4.17 1.09
N GLN A 12 -12.12 3.13 0.93
CA GLN A 12 -13.45 3.04 1.57
C GLN A 12 -13.39 2.78 3.08
N ASN A 13 -12.28 2.22 3.57
CA ASN A 13 -12.07 1.87 4.98
C ASN A 13 -10.97 2.73 5.64
N SER A 14 -10.64 3.88 5.05
CA SER A 14 -9.55 4.71 5.55
C SER A 14 -9.94 5.50 6.80
N VAL A 15 -8.96 5.75 7.67
CA VAL A 15 -9.14 6.58 8.86
C VAL A 15 -9.53 8.01 8.47
N GLN A 16 -8.99 8.52 7.37
CA GLN A 16 -9.33 9.81 6.76
C GLN A 16 -10.82 9.91 6.43
N LEU A 17 -11.39 8.87 5.81
CA LEU A 17 -12.81 8.86 5.46
C LEU A 17 -13.69 8.76 6.71
N ALA A 18 -13.33 7.89 7.65
CA ALA A 18 -14.07 7.72 8.90
C ALA A 18 -14.09 9.04 9.70
N SER A 19 -12.93 9.67 9.87
CA SER A 19 -12.78 10.91 10.64
C SER A 19 -13.57 12.08 10.06
N PHE A 20 -13.70 12.14 8.72
CA PHE A 20 -14.49 13.17 8.05
C PHE A 20 -16.00 12.92 8.15
N VAL A 21 -16.43 11.66 8.13
CA VAL A 21 -17.85 11.30 8.24
C VAL A 21 -18.38 11.52 9.66
N ASP A 22 -17.53 11.36 10.68
CA ASP A 22 -17.91 11.50 12.09
C ASP A 22 -18.00 12.95 12.59
N ILE A 23 -17.74 13.94 11.72
CA ILE A 23 -17.89 15.36 12.09
C ILE A 23 -19.36 15.68 12.34
N SER A 24 -19.67 16.13 13.56
CA SER A 24 -20.99 16.62 13.91
C SER A 24 -21.12 18.12 13.63
N TYR A 25 -22.23 18.51 13.01
CA TYR A 25 -22.60 19.92 12.75
C TYR A 25 -23.76 20.39 13.63
N SER A 26 -24.17 19.56 14.59
CA SER A 26 -25.35 19.76 15.42
C SER A 26 -25.11 19.24 16.82
N LEU A 27 -25.90 19.71 17.79
CA LEU A 27 -25.87 19.18 19.15
C LEU A 27 -26.33 17.72 19.14
N SER A 28 -25.58 16.86 19.84
CA SER A 28 -25.91 15.45 20.03
C SER A 28 -26.50 15.24 21.43
N GLY A 29 -27.79 14.91 21.51
CA GLY A 29 -28.49 14.60 22.76
C GLY A 29 -29.76 15.42 22.99
N PHE A 30 -30.67 14.90 23.81
CA PHE A 30 -31.89 15.59 24.26
C PHE A 30 -31.51 16.71 25.23
N CYS A 31 -31.21 17.89 24.71
CA CYS A 31 -31.17 19.11 25.50
C CYS A 31 -32.62 19.65 25.58
N ASN A 32 -33.10 19.96 26.78
CA ASN A 32 -34.34 20.73 26.95
C ASN A 32 -34.07 22.15 26.41
N GLU A 33 -34.44 22.39 25.15
CA GLU A 33 -34.36 23.68 24.45
C GLU A 33 -33.03 24.43 24.62
N PRO A 34 -31.96 23.95 23.96
CA PRO A 34 -30.71 24.71 23.93
C PRO A 34 -30.94 26.05 23.20
N PRO A 35 -30.31 27.15 23.66
CA PRO A 35 -30.46 28.45 23.03
C PRO A 35 -29.96 28.45 21.58
N ASP A 36 -30.52 29.29 20.71
CA ASP A 36 -30.14 29.38 19.28
C ASP A 36 -28.64 29.56 19.06
N SER A 37 -27.96 30.27 19.98
CA SER A 37 -26.50 30.46 19.95
C SER A 37 -25.73 29.14 20.09
N ALA A 38 -26.24 28.15 20.81
CA ALA A 38 -25.60 26.84 20.98
C ALA A 38 -25.67 26.00 19.69
N TRP A 39 -26.78 26.09 18.94
CA TRP A 39 -26.88 25.48 17.61
C TRP A 39 -25.92 26.13 16.62
N GLN A 40 -25.86 27.47 16.63
CA GLN A 40 -24.93 28.20 15.77
C GLN A 40 -23.47 27.87 16.10
N GLN A 41 -23.12 27.77 17.39
CA GLN A 41 -21.77 27.38 17.81
C GLN A 41 -21.42 25.94 17.39
N ALA A 42 -22.34 24.99 17.54
CA ALA A 42 -22.12 23.60 17.10
C ALA A 42 -21.91 23.53 15.57
N TYR A 43 -22.68 24.30 14.81
CA TYR A 43 -22.52 24.39 13.35
C TYR A 43 -21.15 24.98 12.96
N VAL A 44 -20.76 26.10 13.58
CA VAL A 44 -19.47 26.75 13.33
C VAL A 44 -18.31 25.82 13.70
N SER A 45 -18.37 25.17 14.86
CA SER A 45 -17.33 24.24 15.31
C SER A 45 -17.21 23.01 14.40
N GLY A 46 -18.33 22.45 13.94
CA GLY A 46 -18.32 21.37 12.95
C GLY A 46 -17.70 21.80 11.62
N PHE A 47 -17.99 23.03 11.19
CA PHE A 47 -17.41 23.61 9.97
C PHE A 47 -15.89 23.80 10.09
N GLU A 48 -15.40 24.40 11.18
CA GLU A 48 -13.98 24.58 11.45
C GLU A 48 -13.23 23.24 11.51
N THR A 49 -13.86 22.22 12.12
CA THR A 49 -13.28 20.86 12.17
C THR A 49 -13.18 20.25 10.77
N ALA A 50 -14.19 20.44 9.93
CA ALA A 50 -14.18 19.95 8.55
C ALA A 50 -13.13 20.65 7.70
N GLU A 51 -12.98 21.97 7.86
CA GLU A 51 -11.95 22.76 7.19
C GLU A 51 -10.55 22.25 7.57
N ALA A 52 -10.25 22.14 8.86
CA ALA A 52 -8.97 21.66 9.35
C ALA A 52 -8.64 20.23 8.86
N GLN A 53 -9.63 19.34 8.84
CA GLN A 53 -9.43 17.99 8.30
C GLN A 53 -9.14 18.03 6.80
N LEU A 54 -9.86 18.83 6.02
CA LEU A 54 -9.62 18.95 4.57
C LEU A 54 -8.24 19.55 4.27
N GLU A 55 -7.78 20.52 5.06
CA GLU A 55 -6.43 21.07 4.96
C GLU A 55 -5.35 20.04 5.28
N ALA A 56 -5.56 19.20 6.30
CA ALA A 56 -4.67 18.09 6.61
C ALA A 56 -4.62 17.08 5.46
N LEU A 57 -5.76 16.72 4.88
CA LEU A 57 -5.82 15.84 3.71
C LEU A 57 -5.13 16.46 2.48
N LEU A 58 -5.34 17.75 2.22
CA LEU A 58 -4.66 18.47 1.15
C LEU A 58 -3.14 18.47 1.35
N THR A 59 -2.68 18.67 2.59
CA THR A 59 -1.26 18.61 2.94
C THR A 59 -0.71 17.22 2.72
N GLU A 60 -1.45 16.17 3.10
CA GLU A 60 -1.08 14.78 2.84
C GLU A 60 -0.93 14.51 1.34
N VAL A 61 -1.91 14.98 0.55
CA VAL A 61 -1.90 14.88 -0.92
C VAL A 61 -0.70 15.60 -1.53
N THR A 62 -0.48 16.86 -1.20
CA THR A 62 0.52 17.69 -1.88
C THR A 62 1.95 17.35 -1.44
N THR A 63 2.13 16.96 -0.17
CA THR A 63 3.45 16.68 0.40
C THR A 63 3.95 15.29 0.01
N PHE A 64 3.07 14.29 0.03
CA PHE A 64 3.48 12.90 -0.16
C PHE A 64 3.16 12.36 -1.55
N TRP A 65 2.34 13.05 -2.36
CA TRP A 65 1.94 12.56 -3.69
C TRP A 65 2.54 13.39 -4.84
N SER A 66 3.78 13.85 -4.70
CA SER A 66 4.44 14.68 -5.71
C SER A 66 4.67 13.96 -7.06
N ASP A 67 4.44 14.69 -8.15
CA ASP A 67 4.74 14.31 -9.53
C ASP A 67 6.23 14.53 -9.88
N GLU A 68 7.15 14.13 -8.98
CA GLU A 68 8.57 14.20 -9.34
C GLU A 68 8.88 13.30 -10.55
N ALA A 69 9.70 13.84 -11.46
CA ALA A 69 10.12 13.16 -12.65
C ALA A 69 10.85 11.86 -12.27
N VAL A 70 10.34 10.75 -12.77
CA VAL A 70 10.98 9.43 -12.63
C VAL A 70 12.35 9.52 -13.30
N PRO A 71 13.47 9.37 -12.57
CA PRO A 71 14.76 9.25 -13.20
C PRO A 71 14.72 8.04 -14.14
N ALA A 72 15.26 8.18 -15.35
CA ALA A 72 15.36 7.07 -16.28
C ALA A 72 16.12 5.93 -15.59
N ALA A 73 15.40 4.86 -15.23
CA ALA A 73 15.99 3.77 -14.49
C ALA A 73 17.11 3.13 -15.32
N THR A 74 18.32 3.13 -14.79
CA THR A 74 19.53 2.64 -15.46
C THR A 74 19.79 1.17 -15.15
N THR A 75 19.22 0.66 -14.06
CA THR A 75 19.36 -0.74 -13.62
C THR A 75 18.01 -1.40 -13.28
N PRO A 76 17.92 -2.75 -13.29
CA PRO A 76 16.72 -3.47 -12.85
C PRO A 76 16.28 -3.10 -11.43
N ALA A 77 17.24 -2.94 -10.51
CA ALA A 77 16.96 -2.59 -9.12
C ALA A 77 16.37 -1.18 -8.97
N GLU A 78 16.87 -0.20 -9.74
CA GLU A 78 16.30 1.15 -9.80
C GLU A 78 14.89 1.13 -10.39
N SER A 79 14.67 0.33 -11.45
CA SER A 79 13.36 0.18 -12.09
C SER A 79 12.35 -0.39 -11.10
N LEU A 80 12.73 -1.42 -10.33
CA LEU A 80 11.89 -2.01 -9.29
C LEU A 80 11.59 -1.03 -8.16
N ALA A 81 12.59 -0.29 -7.68
CA ALA A 81 12.38 0.71 -6.64
C ALA A 81 11.36 1.78 -7.08
N VAL A 82 11.52 2.31 -8.29
CA VAL A 82 10.57 3.25 -8.89
C VAL A 82 9.17 2.64 -9.00
N LEU A 83 9.07 1.40 -9.50
CA LEU A 83 7.78 0.71 -9.61
C LEU A 83 7.08 0.57 -8.26
N PHE A 84 7.79 0.14 -7.22
CA PHE A 84 7.24 -0.02 -5.88
C PHE A 84 6.84 1.32 -5.25
N ASP A 85 7.67 2.36 -5.39
CA ASP A 85 7.39 3.71 -4.89
C ASP A 85 6.15 4.31 -5.57
N ARG A 86 5.96 4.07 -6.88
CA ARG A 86 4.84 4.61 -7.67
C ARG A 86 3.62 3.69 -7.71
N PHE A 87 3.71 2.48 -7.18
CA PHE A 87 2.64 1.47 -7.25
C PHE A 87 1.31 2.02 -6.70
N HIS A 88 1.33 2.65 -5.52
CA HIS A 88 0.14 3.19 -4.90
C HIS A 88 -0.51 4.32 -5.73
N VAL A 89 0.30 5.15 -6.40
CA VAL A 89 -0.19 6.22 -7.29
C VAL A 89 -0.98 5.62 -8.44
N VAL A 90 -0.45 4.56 -9.08
CA VAL A 90 -1.14 3.86 -10.17
C VAL A 90 -2.43 3.19 -9.66
N ALA A 91 -2.35 2.46 -8.54
CA ALA A 91 -3.50 1.80 -7.92
C ALA A 91 -4.65 2.79 -7.65
N ARG A 92 -4.33 3.98 -7.16
CA ARG A 92 -5.31 5.05 -6.92
C ARG A 92 -5.87 5.64 -8.20
N GLN A 93 -5.04 5.89 -9.21
CA GLN A 93 -5.48 6.39 -10.51
C GLN A 93 -6.48 5.43 -11.16
N LEU A 94 -6.29 4.12 -11.01
CA LEU A 94 -7.23 3.12 -11.51
C LEU A 94 -8.63 3.22 -10.87
N ARG A 95 -8.78 3.84 -9.68
CA ARG A 95 -10.08 4.12 -9.05
C ARG A 95 -10.79 5.33 -9.65
N ALA A 96 -10.05 6.27 -10.25
CA ALA A 96 -10.59 7.48 -10.87
C ALA A 96 -11.11 7.20 -12.30
N ARG A 97 -12.23 6.48 -12.41
CA ARG A 97 -12.80 6.03 -13.69
C ARG A 97 -13.90 6.96 -14.19
N HIS A 98 -13.93 7.19 -15.50
CA HIS A 98 -15.06 7.83 -16.17
C HIS A 98 -16.35 7.01 -15.96
N ALA A 99 -17.46 7.70 -15.66
CA ALA A 99 -18.79 7.13 -15.48
C ALA A 99 -18.86 5.96 -14.47
N SER A 100 -18.07 6.01 -13.39
CA SER A 100 -18.11 5.02 -12.30
C SER A 100 -17.97 3.56 -12.75
N ARG A 101 -17.22 3.33 -13.84
CA ARG A 101 -17.02 1.98 -14.37
C ARG A 101 -16.25 1.09 -13.38
N PRO A 102 -16.50 -0.23 -13.38
CA PRO A 102 -15.69 -1.19 -12.64
C PRO A 102 -14.21 -1.07 -12.99
N THR A 103 -13.36 -1.38 -12.02
CA THR A 103 -11.91 -1.34 -12.10
C THR A 103 -11.30 -2.47 -11.27
N LEU A 104 -9.98 -2.64 -11.34
CA LEU A 104 -9.25 -3.55 -10.47
C LEU A 104 -9.28 -3.00 -9.03
N ASN A 105 -9.91 -3.73 -8.11
CA ASN A 105 -9.98 -3.35 -6.70
C ASN A 105 -8.96 -4.17 -5.90
N ILE A 106 -7.92 -3.51 -5.38
CA ILE A 106 -6.86 -4.19 -4.65
C ILE A 106 -7.32 -4.53 -3.23
N SER A 107 -7.74 -5.79 -3.05
CA SER A 107 -8.32 -6.31 -1.81
C SER A 107 -7.34 -7.23 -1.09
N ASP A 108 -6.60 -8.04 -1.84
CA ASP A 108 -5.62 -9.00 -1.31
C ASP A 108 -4.29 -8.98 -2.08
N GLU A 109 -3.42 -9.96 -1.76
CA GLU A 109 -2.10 -10.13 -2.37
C GLU A 109 -2.15 -10.44 -3.86
N TYR A 110 -3.16 -11.18 -4.31
CA TYR A 110 -3.32 -11.55 -5.71
C TYR A 110 -3.64 -10.32 -6.56
N ASP A 111 -4.49 -9.41 -6.06
CA ASP A 111 -4.78 -8.16 -6.77
C ASP A 111 -3.54 -7.25 -6.88
N VAL A 112 -2.65 -7.29 -5.87
CA VAL A 112 -1.36 -6.56 -5.92
C VAL A 112 -0.47 -7.18 -6.99
N GLN A 113 -0.40 -8.51 -7.04
CA GLN A 113 0.37 -9.25 -8.04
C GLN A 113 -0.12 -8.95 -9.46
N ASP A 114 -1.43 -8.93 -9.71
CA ASP A 114 -1.99 -8.64 -11.02
C ASP A 114 -1.58 -7.26 -11.55
N LEU A 115 -1.70 -6.23 -10.71
CA LEU A 115 -1.27 -4.88 -11.08
C LEU A 115 0.25 -4.81 -11.25
N LEU A 116 1.01 -5.39 -10.33
CA LEU A 116 2.47 -5.33 -10.36
C LEU A 116 3.01 -6.04 -11.60
N HIS A 117 2.46 -7.18 -11.97
CA HIS A 117 2.85 -7.92 -13.17
C HIS A 117 2.68 -7.05 -14.42
N ALA A 118 1.54 -6.37 -14.56
CA ALA A 118 1.30 -5.47 -15.68
C ALA A 118 2.32 -4.32 -15.74
N LEU A 119 2.73 -3.79 -14.59
CA LEU A 119 3.72 -2.72 -14.50
C LEU A 119 5.16 -3.21 -14.75
N LEU A 120 5.52 -4.40 -14.28
CA LEU A 120 6.83 -5.02 -14.54
C LEU A 120 7.08 -5.20 -16.04
N ARG A 121 6.05 -5.53 -16.81
CA ARG A 121 6.11 -5.68 -18.28
C ARG A 121 6.47 -4.40 -19.02
N LEU A 122 6.45 -3.23 -18.36
CA LEU A 122 6.94 -1.98 -18.95
C LEU A 122 8.47 -1.92 -19.02
N TYR A 123 9.15 -2.63 -18.13
CA TYR A 123 10.61 -2.56 -17.96
C TYR A 123 11.32 -3.88 -18.28
N PHE A 124 10.60 -5.00 -18.24
CA PHE A 124 11.18 -6.33 -18.36
C PHE A 124 10.40 -7.17 -19.39
N ASP A 125 11.11 -7.71 -20.38
CA ASP A 125 10.52 -8.53 -21.43
C ASP A 125 10.07 -9.92 -20.91
N ASP A 126 10.92 -10.57 -20.11
CA ASP A 126 10.66 -11.90 -19.52
C ASP A 126 10.38 -11.80 -18.01
N VAL A 127 9.10 -11.60 -17.67
CA VAL A 127 8.58 -11.74 -16.31
C VAL A 127 7.87 -13.09 -16.20
N ARG A 128 8.35 -13.96 -15.30
CA ARG A 128 7.73 -15.27 -15.05
C ARG A 128 7.07 -15.30 -13.69
N THR A 129 5.97 -16.03 -13.58
CA THR A 129 5.33 -16.38 -12.30
C THR A 129 5.74 -17.80 -11.94
N GLU A 130 6.28 -18.01 -10.75
CA GLU A 130 6.55 -19.36 -10.27
C GLU A 130 5.31 -19.94 -9.59
N GLU A 131 4.74 -21.00 -10.17
CA GLU A 131 3.73 -21.83 -9.50
C GLU A 131 4.43 -23.06 -8.91
N TRP A 132 4.72 -23.08 -7.62
CA TRP A 132 5.16 -24.30 -6.95
C TRP A 132 4.01 -24.98 -6.21
N THR A 133 3.80 -26.28 -6.45
CA THR A 133 3.14 -27.19 -5.47
C THR A 133 3.72 -28.60 -5.62
N PRO A 134 3.86 -29.40 -4.53
CA PRO A 134 2.80 -29.61 -3.53
C PRO A 134 3.21 -29.49 -2.04
N SER A 135 2.39 -28.72 -1.33
CA SER A 135 1.86 -28.90 0.03
C SER A 135 2.34 -30.11 0.86
N TYR A 136 3.10 -29.84 1.93
CA TYR A 136 3.09 -30.66 3.15
C TYR A 136 3.35 -29.87 4.45
N ALA A 137 3.00 -28.58 4.49
CA ALA A 137 2.74 -27.81 5.72
C ALA A 137 2.40 -26.37 5.33
N GLY A 138 1.12 -26.00 5.39
CA GLY A 138 0.66 -24.62 5.56
C GLY A 138 1.17 -23.54 4.59
N SER A 139 0.34 -23.23 3.58
CA SER A 139 0.40 -22.06 2.69
C SER A 139 1.47 -22.10 1.58
N ALA A 140 1.06 -22.54 0.39
CA ALA A 140 1.81 -22.26 -0.83
C ALA A 140 1.69 -20.76 -1.15
N SER A 141 2.77 -19.98 -1.08
CA SER A 141 2.82 -18.67 -1.76
C SER A 141 2.84 -18.99 -3.24
N ARG A 142 1.73 -18.70 -3.94
CA ARG A 142 1.47 -19.28 -5.25
C ARG A 142 1.85 -18.39 -6.44
N MET A 143 2.40 -17.20 -6.23
CA MET A 143 2.99 -16.42 -7.33
C MET A 143 4.07 -15.45 -6.83
N ASP A 144 5.32 -15.84 -6.99
CA ASP A 144 6.47 -14.96 -6.90
C ASP A 144 6.97 -14.63 -8.31
N PHE A 145 7.39 -13.39 -8.56
CA PHE A 145 7.89 -13.00 -9.88
C PHE A 145 9.37 -13.30 -10.00
N ILE A 146 9.75 -13.95 -11.09
CA ILE A 146 11.15 -14.27 -11.40
C ILE A 146 11.56 -13.50 -12.66
N LEU A 147 12.64 -12.75 -12.53
CA LEU A 147 13.34 -12.11 -13.63
C LEU A 147 14.69 -12.83 -13.82
N ASN A 148 14.66 -13.97 -14.52
CA ASN A 148 15.80 -14.89 -14.66
C ASN A 148 17.05 -14.21 -15.23
N GLU A 149 16.87 -13.35 -16.24
CA GLU A 149 17.98 -12.63 -16.88
C GLU A 149 18.78 -11.78 -15.87
N TYR A 150 18.11 -11.25 -14.86
CA TYR A 150 18.71 -10.39 -13.85
C TYR A 150 19.02 -11.13 -12.53
N GLY A 151 18.66 -12.42 -12.43
CA GLY A 151 18.80 -13.21 -11.21
C GLY A 151 18.02 -12.60 -10.04
N VAL A 152 16.85 -12.01 -10.34
CA VAL A 152 16.00 -11.32 -9.37
C VAL A 152 14.73 -12.14 -9.11
N VAL A 153 14.36 -12.25 -7.84
CA VAL A 153 13.06 -12.73 -7.39
C VAL A 153 12.33 -11.58 -6.70
N ILE A 154 11.02 -11.49 -6.90
CA ILE A 154 10.15 -10.51 -6.26
C ILE A 154 9.07 -11.27 -5.49
N GLU A 155 9.08 -11.13 -4.17
CA GLU A 155 8.05 -11.62 -3.26
C GLU A 155 7.06 -10.48 -2.97
N VAL A 156 5.76 -10.77 -3.03
CA VAL A 156 4.70 -9.76 -2.86
C VAL A 156 3.83 -10.10 -1.65
N LYS A 157 3.64 -9.14 -0.76
CA LYS A 157 2.70 -9.21 0.37
C LYS A 157 1.76 -8.01 0.38
N LYS A 158 0.60 -8.17 1.01
CA LYS A 158 -0.34 -7.10 1.29
C LYS A 158 -0.74 -7.17 2.75
N THR A 159 -0.71 -6.03 3.43
CA THR A 159 -1.22 -5.96 4.80
C THR A 159 -2.74 -6.11 4.81
N ARG A 160 -3.25 -6.60 5.94
CA ARG A 160 -4.68 -6.72 6.22
C ARG A 160 -4.94 -6.44 7.70
N TYR A 161 -6.16 -6.06 8.03
CA TYR A 161 -6.55 -5.79 9.41
C TYR A 161 -6.26 -6.99 10.32
N GLY A 162 -5.68 -6.71 11.49
CA GLY A 162 -5.27 -7.75 12.46
C GLY A 162 -3.91 -8.40 12.16
N MET A 163 -3.24 -8.06 11.07
CA MET A 163 -1.87 -8.49 10.80
C MET A 163 -0.87 -7.59 11.52
N SER A 164 0.04 -8.19 12.28
CA SER A 164 1.10 -7.45 12.98
C SER A 164 2.37 -7.34 12.13
N ALA A 165 3.25 -6.40 12.50
CA ALA A 165 4.59 -6.31 11.93
C ALA A 165 5.40 -7.61 12.09
N LYS A 166 5.17 -8.33 13.20
CA LYS A 166 5.79 -9.64 13.44
C LYS A 166 5.30 -10.67 12.42
N ASP A 167 4.00 -10.70 12.13
CA ASP A 167 3.43 -11.66 11.17
C ASP A 167 4.00 -11.46 9.76
N ILE A 168 4.18 -10.21 9.33
CA ILE A 168 4.86 -9.89 8.05
C ILE A 168 6.32 -10.31 8.10
N GLY A 169 7.04 -9.98 9.18
CA GLY A 169 8.44 -10.35 9.34
C GLY A 169 8.67 -11.86 9.32
N ASP A 170 7.84 -12.62 10.04
CA ASP A 170 7.93 -14.08 10.11
C ASP A 170 7.62 -14.72 8.74
N GLN A 171 6.63 -14.21 7.99
CA GLN A 171 6.35 -14.67 6.62
C GLN A 171 7.52 -14.40 5.69
N LEU A 172 8.01 -13.16 5.64
CA LEU A 172 9.12 -12.78 4.76
C LEU A 172 10.42 -13.50 5.12
N LEU A 173 10.64 -13.83 6.40
CA LEU A 173 11.77 -14.65 6.81
C LEU A 173 11.72 -16.07 6.20
N VAL A 174 10.53 -16.68 6.19
CA VAL A 174 10.33 -17.99 5.54
C VAL A 174 10.62 -17.90 4.04
N ASP A 175 10.14 -16.84 3.38
CA ASP A 175 10.38 -16.61 1.95
C ASP A 175 11.89 -16.39 1.67
N ILE A 176 12.57 -15.54 2.44
CA ILE A 176 14.03 -15.33 2.35
C ILE A 176 14.79 -16.66 2.48
N MET A 177 14.45 -17.48 3.47
CA MET A 177 15.12 -18.77 3.67
C MET A 177 14.83 -19.75 2.53
N ARG A 178 13.62 -19.75 1.96
CA ARG A 178 13.25 -20.54 0.78
C ARG A 178 14.10 -20.17 -0.43
N TYR A 179 14.29 -18.88 -0.70
CA TYR A 179 15.03 -18.42 -1.87
C TYR A 179 16.55 -18.62 -1.75
N LYS A 180 17.10 -18.54 -0.54
CA LYS A 180 18.49 -18.92 -0.27
C LYS A 180 18.79 -20.34 -0.73
N THR A 181 17.85 -21.27 -0.54
CA THR A 181 18.10 -22.70 -0.79
C THR A 181 17.71 -23.19 -2.18
N HIS A 182 16.73 -22.57 -2.86
CA HIS A 182 16.07 -23.23 -4.00
C HIS A 182 16.25 -22.60 -5.38
N LEU A 183 16.64 -21.33 -5.51
CA LEU A 183 16.52 -20.63 -6.80
C LEU A 183 17.79 -19.98 -7.35
N ASN A 184 18.93 -20.13 -6.66
CA ASN A 184 20.19 -19.48 -7.07
C ASN A 184 20.00 -17.98 -7.42
N ALA A 185 19.02 -17.35 -6.75
CA ALA A 185 18.70 -15.95 -6.93
C ALA A 185 19.84 -15.13 -6.33
N LYS A 186 20.23 -14.06 -7.03
CA LYS A 186 21.25 -13.13 -6.51
C LYS A 186 20.62 -12.06 -5.63
N GLN A 187 19.38 -11.70 -5.95
CA GLN A 187 18.65 -10.61 -5.32
C GLN A 187 17.20 -11.04 -5.05
N LEU A 188 16.70 -10.71 -3.87
CA LEU A 188 15.29 -10.87 -3.49
C LEU A 188 14.72 -9.50 -3.11
N PHE A 189 13.68 -9.10 -3.83
CA PHE A 189 12.92 -7.89 -3.57
C PHE A 189 11.62 -8.27 -2.87
N CYS A 190 11.45 -7.87 -1.62
CA CYS A 190 10.20 -8.05 -0.90
C CYS A 190 9.37 -6.77 -1.04
N PHE A 191 8.24 -6.83 -1.74
CA PHE A 191 7.30 -5.73 -1.87
C PHE A 191 6.08 -5.95 -0.97
N VAL A 192 5.93 -5.12 0.06
CA VAL A 192 4.78 -5.14 0.96
C VAL A 192 3.91 -3.92 0.67
N TYR A 193 2.70 -4.17 0.18
CA TYR A 193 1.71 -3.12 -0.02
C TYR A 193 0.88 -2.92 1.26
N ASP A 194 1.09 -1.79 1.93
CA ASP A 194 0.41 -1.38 3.16
C ASP A 194 -0.42 -0.10 2.96
N PRO A 195 -1.48 -0.13 2.13
CA PRO A 195 -2.24 1.07 1.78
C PRO A 195 -2.97 1.71 2.96
N GLU A 196 -3.18 0.96 4.05
CA GLU A 196 -3.82 1.46 5.27
C GLU A 196 -2.83 1.89 6.36
N GLY A 197 -1.51 1.78 6.14
CA GLY A 197 -0.49 2.20 7.10
C GLY A 197 -0.55 1.42 8.43
N LEU A 198 -0.87 0.12 8.38
CA LEU A 198 -1.03 -0.72 9.56
C LEU A 198 0.30 -1.01 10.27
N LEU A 199 1.42 -0.86 9.56
CA LEU A 199 2.76 -1.11 10.10
C LEU A 199 3.33 0.19 10.70
N PRO A 200 3.61 0.25 12.02
CA PRO A 200 3.97 1.51 12.70
C PRO A 200 5.40 2.01 12.43
N ASN A 201 6.31 1.17 11.93
CA ASN A 201 7.69 1.55 11.59
C ASN A 201 8.19 0.79 10.35
N PRO A 202 7.67 1.09 9.15
CA PRO A 202 8.00 0.38 7.94
C PRO A 202 9.51 0.45 7.64
N THR A 203 10.13 1.62 7.78
CA THR A 203 11.57 1.82 7.55
C THR A 203 12.45 0.94 8.46
N GLY A 204 12.04 0.70 9.71
CA GLY A 204 12.75 -0.21 10.60
C GLY A 204 12.68 -1.65 10.11
N ILE A 205 11.48 -2.11 9.77
CA ILE A 205 11.23 -3.47 9.24
C ILE A 205 12.02 -3.70 7.95
N GLU A 206 12.01 -2.72 7.03
CA GLU A 206 12.79 -2.79 5.78
C GLU A 206 14.28 -3.04 6.04
N ARG A 207 14.86 -2.29 6.98
CA ARG A 207 16.29 -2.38 7.32
C ARG A 207 16.65 -3.69 8.01
N ASP A 208 15.80 -4.16 8.92
CA ASP A 208 16.06 -5.40 9.66
C ASP A 208 16.01 -6.60 8.71
N LEU A 209 15.01 -6.65 7.82
CA LEU A 209 14.87 -7.75 6.86
C LEU A 209 15.98 -7.76 5.80
N SER A 210 16.44 -6.59 5.37
CA SER A 210 17.52 -6.46 4.37
C SER A 210 18.89 -6.94 4.89
N ARG A 211 19.03 -7.17 6.21
CA ARG A 211 20.28 -7.62 6.87
C ARG A 211 20.30 -9.12 7.21
N ILE A 212 19.25 -9.87 6.87
CA ILE A 212 19.08 -11.28 7.25
C ILE A 212 20.05 -12.22 6.49
N SER A 213 20.72 -11.73 5.46
CA SER A 213 21.43 -12.56 4.51
C SER A 213 22.67 -11.87 3.97
N ASP A 214 23.81 -12.57 4.02
CA ASP A 214 25.05 -12.14 3.36
C ASP A 214 25.21 -12.74 1.94
N GLU A 215 24.47 -13.83 1.63
CA GLU A 215 24.59 -14.57 0.36
C GLU A 215 23.58 -14.12 -0.70
N LEU A 216 22.36 -13.82 -0.25
CA LEU A 216 21.26 -13.25 -1.05
C LEU A 216 21.10 -11.76 -0.69
N ASP A 217 21.19 -10.86 -1.68
CA ASP A 217 20.92 -9.42 -1.49
C ASP A 217 19.41 -9.21 -1.33
N VAL A 218 18.97 -8.99 -0.09
CA VAL A 218 17.55 -8.81 0.26
C VAL A 218 17.25 -7.32 0.35
N ARG A 219 16.23 -6.87 -0.38
CA ARG A 219 15.74 -5.49 -0.33
C ARG A 219 14.25 -5.47 -0.08
N CYS A 220 13.84 -4.88 1.03
CA CYS A 220 12.43 -4.80 1.40
C CYS A 220 11.87 -3.39 1.16
N PHE A 221 10.67 -3.33 0.60
CA PHE A 221 9.93 -2.12 0.25
C PHE A 221 8.52 -2.22 0.83
N ILE A 222 8.22 -1.40 1.83
CA ILE A 222 6.88 -1.24 2.39
C ILE A 222 6.32 0.08 1.88
N ARG A 223 5.23 0.02 1.09
CA ARG A 223 4.64 1.20 0.43
C ARG A 223 3.12 1.20 0.52
N PRO A 224 2.44 2.37 0.47
CA PRO A 224 2.99 3.73 0.38
C PRO A 224 3.76 4.18 1.64
N LYS A 225 4.53 5.25 1.51
CA LYS A 225 5.24 5.95 2.60
C LYS A 225 4.63 7.31 2.84
#